data_AF-A0A950X592-F1
#
_entry.id   AF-A0A950X592-F1
#
_cell.length_a   1.000
_cell.length_b   1.000
_cell.length_c   1.000
_cell.angle_alpha   90.00
_cell.angle_beta   90.00
_cell.angle_gamma   90.00
#
_symmetry.space_group_name_H-M   'P 1'
#
loop_
_entity.id
_entity.type
_entity.pdbx_description
1 polymer ?
#
loop_
_entity_poly.entity_id
_entity_poly.type
_entity_poly.pdbx_seq_one_letter_code
_entity_poly.pdbx_strand_id
1 'polypeptide(L)'
;MTDYSNGISKEAFLSDTLRQDAVIQRIQIIGEAVRHLSHELLARIPDFRAKEARGMRNVLVHHYEEVNLERLWDTAVQDIPPRRMAVEKYLQSDT
;
A
#
# COMPACT_ATOMS: atom_id res chain seq x y z
N MET A 1 1.55 -8.97 1.65
CA MET A 1 2.46 -7.80 1.75
C MET A 1 3.17 -7.74 3.09
N THR A 2 2.52 -8.27 4.15
CA THR A 2 3.14 -8.57 5.45
C THR A 2 4.50 -9.26 5.32
N ASP A 3 4.67 -10.20 4.38
CA ASP A 3 5.89 -11.03 4.35
C ASP A 3 7.19 -10.25 4.05
N TYR A 4 7.11 -9.09 3.39
CA TYR A 4 8.29 -8.33 2.98
C TYR A 4 8.71 -7.26 3.98
N SER A 5 7.87 -6.88 4.94
CA SER A 5 8.16 -5.86 5.95
C SER A 5 7.95 -6.33 7.40
N ASN A 6 7.45 -7.56 7.60
CA ASN A 6 7.20 -8.09 8.94
C ASN A 6 8.48 -8.58 9.61
N GLY A 7 8.69 -8.17 10.86
CA GLY A 7 9.81 -8.65 11.71
C GLY A 7 11.19 -8.13 11.31
N ILE A 8 11.30 -7.19 10.37
CA ILE A 8 12.57 -6.58 9.97
C ILE A 8 12.63 -5.12 10.43
N SER A 9 13.84 -4.61 10.67
CA SER A 9 14.03 -3.19 10.97
C SER A 9 14.00 -2.33 9.70
N LYS A 10 13.79 -1.02 9.88
CA LYS A 10 13.84 -0.05 8.78
C LYS A 10 15.23 -0.05 8.11
N GLU A 11 16.29 -0.16 8.90
CA GLU A 11 17.68 -0.19 8.41
C GLU A 11 17.91 -1.43 7.53
N ALA A 12 17.44 -2.60 7.96
CA ALA A 12 17.54 -3.84 7.18
C ALA A 12 16.77 -3.74 5.86
N PHE A 13 15.62 -3.06 5.86
CA PHE A 13 14.88 -2.75 4.64
C PHE A 13 15.63 -1.79 3.72
N LEU A 14 16.20 -0.70 4.25
CA LEU A 14 16.95 0.29 3.47
C LEU A 14 18.23 -0.28 2.85
N SER A 15 18.78 -1.35 3.41
CA SER A 15 19.94 -2.06 2.85
C SER A 15 19.60 -3.20 1.86
N ASP A 16 18.32 -3.51 1.64
CA ASP A 16 17.90 -4.66 0.82
C ASP A 16 17.07 -4.22 -0.40
N THR A 17 17.75 -4.03 -1.53
CA THR A 17 17.13 -3.58 -2.79
C THR A 17 16.09 -4.56 -3.32
N LEU A 18 16.32 -5.87 -3.20
CA LEU A 18 15.35 -6.87 -3.67
C LEU A 18 14.02 -6.76 -2.90
N ARG A 19 14.12 -6.51 -1.59
CA ARG A 19 12.96 -6.27 -0.74
C ARG A 19 12.27 -4.94 -1.05
N GLN A 20 13.02 -3.88 -1.34
CA GLN A 20 12.47 -2.60 -1.77
C GLN A 20 11.66 -2.77 -3.06
N ASP A 21 12.23 -3.43 -4.06
CA ASP A 21 11.56 -3.72 -5.34
C ASP A 21 10.29 -4.55 -5.13
N ALA A 22 10.35 -5.57 -4.28
CA ALA A 22 9.18 -6.36 -3.93
C ALA A 22 8.07 -5.52 -3.28
N VAL A 23 8.42 -4.61 -2.35
CA VAL A 23 7.43 -3.73 -1.71
C VAL A 23 6.83 -2.74 -2.71
N ILE A 24 7.66 -2.12 -3.57
CA ILE A 24 7.21 -1.23 -4.64
C ILE A 24 6.19 -1.95 -5.55
N GLN A 25 6.54 -3.15 -6.03
CA GLN A 25 5.67 -3.93 -6.90
C GLN A 25 4.32 -4.23 -6.24
N ARG A 26 4.32 -4.59 -4.94
CA ARG A 26 3.08 -4.89 -4.22
C ARG A 26 2.20 -3.65 -4.04
N ILE A 27 2.79 -2.50 -3.77
CA ILE A 27 2.04 -1.24 -3.65
C ILE A 27 1.43 -0.86 -5.01
N GLN A 28 2.17 -1.03 -6.10
CA GLN A 28 1.64 -0.78 -7.45
C GLN A 28 0.44 -1.69 -7.77
N ILE A 29 0.53 -2.99 -7.46
CA ILE A 29 -0.57 -3.94 -7.64
C ILE A 29 -1.82 -3.52 -6.83
N ILE A 30 -1.64 -3.12 -5.58
CA ILE A 30 -2.76 -2.64 -4.73
C ILE A 30 -3.40 -1.40 -5.37
N GLY A 31 -2.60 -0.41 -5.77
CA GLY A 31 -3.11 0.80 -6.39
C GLY A 31 -3.85 0.55 -7.70
N GLU A 32 -3.36 -0.38 -8.51
CA GLU A 32 -4.02 -0.80 -9.75
C GLU A 32 -5.34 -1.52 -9.46
N ALA A 33 -5.41 -2.40 -8.46
CA ALA A 33 -6.66 -3.03 -8.04
C ALA A 33 -7.70 -1.98 -7.59
N VAL A 34 -7.28 -0.98 -6.81
CA VAL A 34 -8.15 0.13 -6.35
C VAL A 34 -8.69 0.98 -7.49
N ARG A 35 -7.98 1.06 -8.63
CA ARG A 35 -8.45 1.77 -9.84
C ARG A 35 -9.67 1.10 -10.46
N HIS A 36 -9.82 -0.21 -10.31
CA HIS A 36 -10.93 -0.98 -10.86
C HIS A 36 -12.18 -0.98 -9.96
N LEU A 37 -12.08 -0.47 -8.73
CA LEU A 37 -13.22 -0.39 -7.80
C LEU A 37 -14.08 0.85 -8.08
N SER A 38 -15.40 0.66 -8.01
CA SER A 38 -16.37 1.75 -8.20
C SER A 38 -16.28 2.77 -7.07
N HIS A 39 -16.65 4.02 -7.38
CA HIS A 39 -16.73 5.08 -6.37
C HIS A 39 -17.73 4.76 -5.27
N GLU A 40 -18.85 4.09 -5.61
CA GLU A 40 -19.86 3.69 -4.64
C GLU A 40 -19.30 2.68 -3.62
N LEU A 41 -18.57 1.66 -4.08
CA LEU A 41 -17.95 0.68 -3.20
C LEU A 41 -16.90 1.33 -2.29
N LEU A 42 -16.04 2.18 -2.86
CA LEU A 42 -15.02 2.88 -2.08
C LEU A 42 -15.62 3.85 -1.06
N ALA A 43 -16.78 4.45 -1.35
CA ALA A 43 -17.50 5.32 -0.41
C ALA A 43 -18.04 4.54 0.81
N ARG A 44 -18.25 3.22 0.69
CA ARG A 44 -18.64 2.36 1.81
C ARG A 44 -17.47 1.99 2.73
N ILE A 45 -16.23 2.28 2.33
CA ILE A 45 -15.00 1.98 3.08
C ILE A 45 -14.15 3.26 3.25
N PRO A 46 -14.64 4.30 3.96
CA PRO A 46 -13.95 5.59 4.05
C PRO A 46 -12.55 5.47 4.68
N ASP A 47 -12.39 4.57 5.66
CA ASP A 47 -11.12 4.31 6.36
C ASP A 47 -10.03 3.74 5.44
N PHE A 48 -10.40 3.24 4.25
CA PHE A 48 -9.44 2.74 3.26
C PHE A 48 -8.61 3.85 2.60
N ARG A 49 -9.08 5.11 2.60
CA ARG A 49 -8.34 6.25 2.03
C ARG A 49 -7.90 6.02 0.57
N ALA A 50 -8.88 5.76 -0.29
CA ALA A 50 -8.65 5.36 -1.69
C ALA A 50 -7.91 6.39 -2.53
N LYS A 51 -8.07 7.69 -2.23
CA LYS A 51 -7.39 8.78 -2.95
C LYS A 51 -5.88 8.70 -2.76
N GLU A 52 -5.45 8.41 -1.54
CA GLU A 52 -4.05 8.25 -1.14
C GLU A 52 -3.45 6.99 -1.77
N ALA A 53 -4.19 5.88 -1.80
CA ALA A 53 -3.76 4.66 -2.51
C ALA A 53 -3.52 4.91 -4.01
N ARG A 54 -4.42 5.65 -4.67
CA ARG A 54 -4.29 6.02 -6.09
C ARG A 54 -3.11 6.97 -6.34
N GLY A 55 -2.94 7.98 -5.49
CA GLY A 55 -1.83 8.92 -5.58
C GLY A 55 -0.46 8.24 -5.45
N MET A 56 -0.35 7.27 -4.54
CA MET A 56 0.88 6.51 -4.33
C MET A 56 1.29 5.67 -5.54
N ARG A 57 0.34 5.02 -6.21
CA ARG A 57 0.60 4.33 -7.49
C ARG A 57 1.13 5.29 -8.54
N ASN A 58 0.57 6.49 -8.64
CA ASN A 58 1.03 7.47 -9.63
C ASN A 58 2.49 7.89 -9.37
N VAL A 59 2.88 8.10 -8.11
CA VAL A 59 4.27 8.40 -7.75
C VAL A 59 5.19 7.22 -8.10
N LEU A 60 4.82 5.99 -7.74
CA LEU A 60 5.66 4.81 -7.98
C LEU A 60 5.82 4.44 -9.46
N VAL A 61 4.89 4.84 -10.33
CA VAL A 61 4.94 4.55 -11.77
C VAL A 61 5.61 5.67 -12.58
N HIS A 62 5.42 6.93 -12.20
CA HIS A 62 5.91 8.08 -12.99
C HIS A 62 7.14 8.77 -12.41
N HIS A 63 7.43 8.56 -11.13
CA HIS A 63 8.54 9.17 -10.40
C HIS A 63 9.34 8.11 -9.64
N TYR A 64 9.49 6.92 -10.23
CA TYR A 64 10.19 5.80 -9.60
C TYR A 64 11.65 6.16 -9.22
N GLU A 65 12.29 7.04 -9.99
CA GLU A 65 13.64 7.56 -9.75
C GLU A 65 13.73 8.47 -8.52
N GLU A 66 12.60 9.03 -8.07
CA GLU A 66 12.50 9.95 -6.93
C GLU A 66 11.85 9.30 -5.70
N VAL A 67 11.70 7.96 -5.71
CA VAL A 67 11.04 7.26 -4.60
C VAL A 67 11.85 7.38 -3.33
N ASN A 68 11.28 8.08 -2.37
CA ASN A 68 11.83 8.15 -1.02
C ASN A 68 11.61 6.80 -0.32
N LEU A 69 12.70 6.04 -0.13
CA LEU A 69 12.68 4.71 0.49
C LEU A 69 12.20 4.72 1.95
N GLU A 70 12.39 5.83 2.67
CA GLU A 70 11.83 5.96 4.02
C GLU A 70 10.30 6.08 3.99
N ARG A 71 9.76 6.87 3.06
CA ARG A 71 8.31 6.96 2.87
C ARG A 71 7.72 5.63 2.37
N LEU A 72 8.47 4.90 1.53
CA LEU A 72 8.08 3.57 1.06
C LEU A 72 7.96 2.59 2.23
N TRP A 73 8.92 2.64 3.15
CA TRP A 73 8.87 1.87 4.39
C TRP A 73 7.65 2.25 5.23
N ASP A 74 7.45 3.54 5.52
CA ASP A 74 6.34 4.03 6.33
C ASP A 74 4.99 3.63 5.72
N THR A 75 4.87 3.71 4.39
CA THR A 75 3.71 3.20 3.65
C THR A 75 3.45 1.73 3.96
N ALA A 76 4.50 0.91 3.87
CA ALA A 76 4.39 -0.55 4.01
C ALA A 76 4.00 -0.96 5.43
N VAL A 77 4.49 -0.26 6.46
CA VAL A 77 4.32 -0.66 7.86
C VAL A 77 3.26 0.14 8.62
N GLN A 78 2.97 1.38 8.21
CA GLN A 78 2.01 2.26 8.90
C GLN A 78 0.71 2.42 8.11
N ASP A 79 0.78 2.65 6.80
CA ASP A 79 -0.42 2.98 6.01
C ASP A 79 -1.20 1.75 5.56
N ILE A 80 -0.51 0.71 5.13
CA ILE A 80 -1.16 -0.46 4.51
C ILE A 80 -1.88 -1.37 5.51
N PRO A 81 -1.35 -1.65 6.72
CA PRO A 81 -2.05 -2.51 7.68
C PRO A 81 -3.44 -1.98 8.09
N PRO A 82 -3.62 -0.69 8.45
CA PRO A 82 -4.95 -0.15 8.76
C PRO A 82 -5.92 -0.22 7.57
N ARG A 83 -5.43 0.03 6.34
CA ARG A 83 -6.26 -0.07 5.13
C ARG A 83 -6.73 -1.49 4.88
N ARG A 84 -5.86 -2.50 5.08
CA ARG A 84 -6.24 -3.91 5.02
C ARG A 84 -7.34 -4.22 6.05
N MET A 85 -7.18 -3.77 7.29
CA MET A 85 -8.18 -3.97 8.34
C MET A 85 -9.53 -3.34 7.98
N ALA A 86 -9.55 -2.16 7.37
CA ALA A 86 -10.78 -1.52 6.91
C ALA A 86 -11.53 -2.36 5.86
N VAL A 87 -10.79 -2.95 4.90
CA VAL A 87 -11.36 -3.86 3.90
C VAL A 87 -11.86 -5.15 4.55
N GLU A 88 -11.07 -5.76 5.43
CA GLU A 88 -11.46 -6.99 6.14
C GLU A 88 -12.73 -6.79 6.97
N LYS A 89 -12.82 -5.65 7.68
CA LYS A 89 -14.01 -5.27 8.44
C LYS A 89 -15.23 -5.10 7.54
N TYR A 90 -15.07 -4.43 6.39
CA TYR A 90 -16.15 -4.29 5.42
C TYR A 90 -16.66 -5.65 4.93
N LEU A 91 -15.74 -6.55 4.54
CA LEU A 91 -16.09 -7.90 4.06
C LEU A 91 -16.80 -8.74 5.12
N GLN A 92 -16.45 -8.58 6.39
CA GLN A 92 -17.13 -9.25 7.51
C GLN A 92 -18.51 -8.65 7.83
N SER A 93 -18.76 -7.39 7.48
CA SER A 93 -20.05 -6.71 7.70
C SER A 93 -21.04 -6.82 6.54
N ASP A 94 -20.56 -7.22 5.35
CA ASP A 94 -21.35 -7.43 4.13
C ASP A 94 -21.83 -8.90 4.00
N THR A 95 -21.67 -9.69 5.08
CA THR A 95 -22.16 -11.07 5.24
C THR A 95 -23.30 -11.09 6.26
#